data_AF-A0A1I0AWG2-F1
#
_entry.id   AF-A0A1I0AWG2-F1
#
_cell.length_a   1.000
_cell.length_b   1.000
_cell.length_c   1.000
_cell.angle_alpha   90.00
_cell.angle_beta   90.00
_cell.angle_gamma   90.00
#
_symmetry.space_group_name_H-M   'P 1'
#
loop_
_entity.id
_entity.type
_entity.pdbx_description
1 polymer ?
#
loop_
_entity_poly.entity_id
_entity_poly.type
_entity_poly.pdbx_seq_one_letter_code
_entity_poly.pdbx_strand_id
1 'polypeptide(L)'
;MSEQVAKGLVDKGVGLFDSNQIQEALPLYDEVIQKFGTSSEASLRVQVARAFINKGIALHRQQKPLEALPLFDEALKRSEGNEPALRETSAKALLQKANVLRDLNQSDQAMALCSELIKSVAASAMPLPVAGALFTLADTLATLGRQDEALSLYDEVVQRFGAAADPALKPLVAGALFSKSMVLRFKNRHPEAIAAYDDIIQRFSNATEPHLRNMAAMAQQSKSELQPK
;
A
#
# COMPACT_ATOMS: atom_id res chain seq x y z
N MET A 1 20.49 -24.18 1.20
CA MET A 1 21.43 -23.22 0.57
C MET A 1 20.71 -22.32 -0.43
N SER A 2 19.91 -22.87 -1.34
CA SER A 2 19.17 -22.12 -2.37
C SER A 2 18.23 -21.03 -1.82
N GLU A 3 17.50 -21.30 -0.73
CA GLU A 3 16.61 -20.30 -0.12
C GLU A 3 17.34 -19.06 0.39
N GLN A 4 18.48 -19.24 1.08
CA GLN A 4 19.27 -18.13 1.63
C GLN A 4 19.83 -17.24 0.52
N VAL A 5 20.24 -17.84 -0.61
CA VAL A 5 20.69 -17.10 -1.80
C VAL A 5 19.55 -16.28 -2.37
N ALA A 6 18.38 -16.90 -2.59
CA ALA A 6 17.21 -16.20 -3.12
C ALA A 6 16.79 -15.03 -2.21
N LYS A 7 16.71 -15.28 -0.90
CA LYS A 7 16.38 -14.25 0.09
C LYS A 7 17.39 -13.11 0.09
N GLY A 8 18.69 -13.42 0.09
CA GLY A 8 19.75 -12.41 0.11
C GLY A 8 19.73 -11.50 -1.13
N LEU A 9 19.44 -12.07 -2.30
CA LEU A 9 19.27 -11.28 -3.54
C LEU A 9 18.05 -10.36 -3.46
N VAL A 10 16.90 -10.86 -3.01
CA VAL A 10 15.69 -10.03 -2.85
C VAL A 10 15.93 -8.91 -1.84
N ASP A 11 16.50 -9.23 -0.68
CA ASP A 11 16.71 -8.25 0.40
C ASP A 11 17.72 -7.16 -0.03
N LYS A 12 18.78 -7.53 -0.77
CA LYS A 12 19.70 -6.56 -1.40
C LYS A 12 18.98 -5.68 -2.44
N GLY A 13 18.13 -6.28 -3.27
CA GLY A 13 17.32 -5.55 -4.24
C GLY A 13 16.41 -4.52 -3.57
N VAL A 14 15.76 -4.91 -2.46
CA VAL A 14 14.90 -4.00 -1.68
C VAL A 14 15.72 -2.84 -1.12
N GLY A 15 16.89 -3.10 -0.53
CA GLY A 15 17.74 -2.03 0.00
C GLY A 15 18.23 -1.03 -1.07
N LEU A 16 18.56 -1.51 -2.27
CA LEU A 16 18.90 -0.64 -3.41
C LEU A 16 17.69 0.18 -3.87
N PHE A 17 16.52 -0.45 -3.97
CA PHE A 17 15.28 0.21 -4.34
C PHE A 17 14.89 1.31 -3.35
N ASP A 18 15.01 1.05 -2.05
CA ASP A 18 14.76 2.02 -0.98
C ASP A 18 15.74 3.19 -1.03
N SER A 19 16.98 2.93 -1.50
CA SER A 19 17.99 3.95 -1.79
C SER A 19 17.82 4.63 -3.15
N ASN A 20 16.67 4.41 -3.82
CA ASN A 20 16.33 4.95 -5.14
C ASN A 20 17.25 4.48 -6.30
N GLN A 21 18.01 3.40 -6.09
CA GLN A 21 18.87 2.75 -7.08
C GLN A 21 18.09 1.65 -7.83
N ILE A 22 17.04 2.06 -8.53
CA ILE A 22 16.08 1.14 -9.14
C ILE A 22 16.72 0.29 -10.25
N GLN A 23 17.65 0.85 -11.03
CA GLN A 23 18.29 0.14 -12.13
C GLN A 23 19.24 -0.96 -11.63
N GLU A 24 19.82 -0.79 -10.45
CA GLU A 24 20.67 -1.77 -9.79
C GLU A 24 19.87 -2.85 -9.05
N ALA A 25 18.65 -2.51 -8.60
CA ALA A 25 17.74 -3.46 -7.95
C ALA A 25 17.13 -4.46 -8.95
N LEU A 26 16.73 -4.01 -10.14
CA LEU A 26 16.03 -4.82 -11.13
C LEU A 26 16.75 -6.14 -11.50
N PRO A 27 18.06 -6.14 -11.81
CA PRO A 27 18.80 -7.37 -12.13
C PRO A 27 18.78 -8.41 -11.01
N LEU A 28 18.71 -7.98 -9.74
CA LEU A 28 18.67 -8.90 -8.60
C LEU A 28 17.33 -9.63 -8.52
N TYR A 29 16.23 -8.95 -8.83
CA TYR A 29 14.91 -9.59 -8.92
C TYR A 29 14.85 -10.55 -10.12
N ASP A 30 15.41 -10.14 -11.26
CA ASP A 30 15.49 -10.98 -12.46
C ASP A 30 16.30 -12.25 -12.22
N GLU A 31 17.42 -12.14 -11.49
CA GLU A 31 18.24 -13.30 -11.13
C GLU A 31 17.46 -14.30 -10.26
N VAL A 32 16.68 -13.82 -9.27
CA VAL A 32 15.84 -14.69 -8.43
C VAL A 32 14.78 -15.39 -9.26
N ILE A 33 14.09 -14.64 -10.13
CA ILE A 33 13.03 -15.18 -11.01
C ILE A 33 13.62 -16.22 -11.97
N GLN A 34 14.78 -15.95 -12.59
CA GLN A 34 15.41 -16.85 -13.54
C GLN A 34 15.89 -18.14 -12.87
N LYS A 35 16.56 -18.04 -11.71
CA LYS A 35 17.19 -19.19 -11.06
C LYS A 35 16.21 -20.07 -10.28
N PHE A 36 15.20 -19.47 -9.65
CA PHE A 36 14.31 -20.17 -8.72
C PHE A 36 12.85 -20.22 -9.19
N GLY A 37 12.54 -19.61 -10.34
CA GLY A 37 11.18 -19.41 -10.84
C GLY A 37 10.41 -20.69 -11.15
N THR A 38 10.98 -21.88 -11.11
CA THR A 38 10.26 -23.15 -11.29
C THR A 38 10.19 -23.99 -10.02
N SER A 39 10.72 -23.48 -8.89
CA SER A 39 10.73 -24.22 -7.63
C SER A 39 9.32 -24.45 -7.09
N SER A 40 9.08 -25.67 -6.60
CA SER A 40 7.88 -26.06 -5.86
C SER A 40 8.02 -25.86 -4.35
N GLU A 41 9.23 -25.64 -3.83
CA GLU A 41 9.47 -25.44 -2.41
C GLU A 41 8.83 -24.13 -1.93
N ALA A 42 7.98 -24.22 -0.89
CA ALA A 42 7.21 -23.08 -0.40
C ALA A 42 8.09 -21.86 -0.05
N SER A 43 9.24 -22.06 0.60
CA SER A 43 10.12 -20.97 0.99
C SER A 43 10.77 -20.27 -0.21
N LEU A 44 11.18 -21.01 -1.25
CA LEU A 44 11.67 -20.44 -2.50
C LEU A 44 10.57 -19.73 -3.27
N ARG A 45 9.35 -20.31 -3.31
CA ARG A 45 8.19 -19.68 -3.92
C ARG A 45 7.85 -18.33 -3.29
N VAL A 46 7.97 -18.20 -1.96
CA VAL A 46 7.86 -16.90 -1.27
C VAL A 46 8.88 -15.91 -1.82
N GLN A 47 10.16 -16.31 -1.95
CA GLN A 47 11.20 -15.39 -2.45
C GLN A 47 10.98 -15.01 -3.93
N VAL A 48 10.55 -15.94 -4.78
CA VAL A 48 10.21 -15.65 -6.17
C VAL A 48 9.01 -14.71 -6.26
N ALA A 49 7.96 -14.94 -5.48
CA ALA A 49 6.81 -14.03 -5.41
C ALA A 49 7.21 -12.63 -4.92
N ARG A 50 8.07 -12.53 -3.90
CA ARG A 50 8.64 -11.24 -3.47
C ARG A 50 9.44 -10.57 -4.57
N ALA A 51 10.24 -11.30 -5.36
CA ALA A 51 10.98 -10.73 -6.48
C ALA A 51 10.04 -10.15 -7.54
N PHE A 52 8.98 -10.88 -7.91
CA PHE A 52 7.94 -10.39 -8.82
C PHE A 52 7.24 -9.13 -8.30
N ILE A 53 6.83 -9.11 -7.03
CA ILE A 53 6.20 -7.92 -6.40
C ILE A 53 7.13 -6.72 -6.48
N ASN A 54 8.39 -6.85 -6.03
CA ASN A 54 9.30 -5.72 -5.98
C ASN A 54 9.71 -5.25 -7.38
N LYS A 55 9.86 -6.16 -8.35
CA LYS A 55 10.04 -5.79 -9.75
C LYS A 55 8.82 -5.02 -10.30
N GLY A 56 7.61 -5.49 -10.00
CA GLY A 56 6.36 -4.79 -10.35
C GLY A 56 6.29 -3.38 -9.78
N ILE A 57 6.59 -3.21 -8.49
CA ILE A 57 6.66 -1.89 -7.84
C ILE A 57 7.72 -1.00 -8.50
N ALA A 58 8.89 -1.54 -8.83
CA ALA A 58 9.97 -0.83 -9.50
C ALA A 58 9.58 -0.32 -10.89
N LEU A 59 8.87 -1.13 -11.68
CA LEU A 59 8.34 -0.71 -12.99
C LEU A 59 7.21 0.31 -12.84
N HIS A 60 6.34 0.13 -11.84
CA HIS A 60 5.27 1.10 -11.57
C HIS A 60 5.85 2.49 -11.23
N ARG A 61 6.89 2.56 -10.38
CA ARG A 61 7.59 3.83 -10.08
C ARG A 61 8.25 4.46 -11.30
N GLN A 62 8.64 3.66 -12.29
CA GLN A 62 9.15 4.14 -13.58
C GLN A 62 8.04 4.51 -14.58
N GLN A 63 6.79 4.65 -14.12
CA GLN A 63 5.64 4.99 -14.97
C GLN A 63 5.36 3.91 -16.04
N LYS A 64 5.62 2.64 -15.71
CA LYS A 64 5.34 1.48 -16.59
C LYS A 64 4.28 0.56 -15.96
N PRO A 65 3.06 1.05 -15.70
CA PRO A 65 2.01 0.27 -15.02
C PRO A 65 1.58 -0.98 -15.80
N LEU A 66 1.55 -0.92 -17.13
CA LEU A 66 1.17 -2.07 -17.96
C LEU A 66 2.20 -3.20 -17.93
N GLU A 67 3.48 -2.88 -17.77
CA GLU A 67 4.54 -3.88 -17.57
C GLU A 67 4.54 -4.44 -16.14
N ALA A 68 4.06 -3.67 -15.16
CA ALA A 68 3.99 -4.08 -13.76
C ALA A 68 2.87 -5.09 -13.48
N LEU A 69 1.69 -4.92 -14.08
CA LEU A 69 0.52 -5.78 -13.87
C LEU A 69 0.79 -7.29 -13.98
N PRO A 70 1.39 -7.81 -15.09
CA PRO A 70 1.63 -9.24 -15.22
C PRO A 70 2.61 -9.79 -14.18
N LEU A 71 3.46 -8.94 -13.59
CA LEU A 71 4.36 -9.37 -12.51
C LEU A 71 3.59 -9.64 -11.21
N PHE A 72 2.54 -8.88 -10.92
CA PHE A 72 1.69 -9.17 -9.76
C PHE A 72 0.86 -10.45 -9.97
N ASP A 73 0.45 -10.73 -11.21
CA ASP A 73 -0.22 -12.01 -11.54
C ASP A 73 0.71 -13.21 -11.34
N GLU A 74 1.96 -13.11 -11.79
CA GLU A 74 2.95 -14.14 -11.50
C GLU A 74 3.24 -14.25 -9.99
N ALA A 75 3.32 -13.13 -9.27
CA ALA A 75 3.49 -13.17 -7.81
C ALA A 75 2.34 -13.92 -7.12
N LEU A 76 1.09 -13.70 -7.53
CA LEU A 76 -0.08 -14.42 -7.01
C LEU A 76 0.03 -15.92 -7.27
N LYS A 77 0.33 -16.31 -8.51
CA LYS A 77 0.54 -17.72 -8.88
C LYS A 77 1.64 -18.38 -8.04
N ARG A 78 2.74 -17.67 -7.75
CA ARG A 78 3.82 -18.21 -6.90
C ARG A 78 3.45 -18.26 -5.44
N SER A 79 2.53 -17.43 -4.99
CA SER A 79 2.09 -17.34 -3.60
C SER A 79 0.82 -18.16 -3.29
N GLU A 80 0.32 -18.98 -4.21
CA GLU A 80 -0.81 -19.89 -3.99
C GLU A 80 -0.56 -20.89 -2.84
N GLY A 81 -1.29 -20.79 -1.75
CA GLY A 81 -1.13 -21.72 -0.63
C GLY A 81 -1.74 -21.19 0.65
N ASN A 82 -1.74 -22.03 1.68
CA ASN A 82 -2.34 -21.71 2.98
C ASN A 82 -1.29 -21.34 4.03
N GLU A 83 -0.01 -21.56 3.73
CA GLU A 83 1.11 -21.22 4.59
C GLU A 83 1.11 -19.71 4.88
N PRO A 84 1.33 -19.28 6.14
CA PRO A 84 1.22 -17.87 6.51
C PRO A 84 2.04 -16.92 5.62
N ALA A 85 3.28 -17.27 5.30
CA ALA A 85 4.15 -16.46 4.46
C ALA A 85 3.64 -16.33 3.01
N LEU A 86 3.02 -17.39 2.47
CA LEU A 86 2.43 -17.37 1.13
C LEU A 86 1.14 -16.54 1.11
N ARG A 87 0.29 -16.65 2.14
CA ARG A 87 -0.91 -15.81 2.30
C ARG A 87 -0.56 -14.33 2.44
N GLU A 88 0.44 -14.00 3.25
CA GLU A 88 0.92 -12.62 3.39
C GLU A 88 1.46 -12.07 2.08
N THR A 89 2.22 -12.88 1.34
CA THR A 89 2.76 -12.49 0.03
C THR A 89 1.66 -12.30 -1.01
N SER A 90 0.64 -13.17 -1.02
CA SER A 90 -0.54 -13.04 -1.88
C SER A 90 -1.29 -11.74 -1.58
N ALA A 91 -1.52 -11.44 -0.30
CA ALA A 91 -2.20 -10.21 0.10
C ALA A 91 -1.42 -8.96 -0.34
N LYS A 92 -0.09 -8.96 -0.22
CA LYS A 92 0.76 -7.88 -0.75
C LYS A 92 0.65 -7.75 -2.27
N ALA A 93 0.67 -8.86 -3.01
CA ALA A 93 0.53 -8.84 -4.47
C ALA A 93 -0.84 -8.30 -4.91
N LEU A 94 -1.93 -8.75 -4.28
CA LEU A 94 -3.29 -8.25 -4.53
C LEU A 94 -3.38 -6.74 -4.31
N LEU A 95 -2.84 -6.24 -3.19
CA LEU A 95 -2.84 -4.81 -2.89
C LEU A 95 -2.06 -3.99 -3.93
N GLN A 96 -0.87 -4.44 -4.31
CA GLN A 96 -0.07 -3.73 -5.32
C GLN A 96 -0.74 -3.76 -6.70
N LYS A 97 -1.35 -4.87 -7.08
CA LYS A 97 -2.15 -4.96 -8.30
C LYS A 97 -3.32 -3.98 -8.27
N ALA A 98 -4.08 -3.94 -7.17
CA ALA A 98 -5.21 -3.01 -7.01
C ALA A 98 -4.78 -1.54 -7.14
N ASN A 99 -3.63 -1.16 -6.56
CA ASN A 99 -3.08 0.19 -6.70
C ASN A 99 -2.79 0.54 -8.16
N VAL A 100 -2.12 -0.36 -8.91
CA VAL A 100 -1.84 -0.11 -10.34
C VAL A 100 -3.12 -0.04 -11.16
N LEU A 101 -4.10 -0.88 -10.90
CA LEU A 101 -5.39 -0.85 -11.58
C LEU A 101 -6.14 0.47 -11.32
N ARG A 102 -6.12 0.97 -10.08
CA ARG A 102 -6.68 2.28 -9.75
C ARG A 102 -6.00 3.38 -10.56
N ASP A 103 -4.67 3.38 -10.62
CA ASP A 103 -3.89 4.40 -11.34
C ASP A 103 -4.11 4.33 -12.86
N LEU A 104 -4.50 3.16 -13.38
CA LEU A 104 -4.96 2.95 -14.76
C LEU A 104 -6.44 3.26 -14.98
N ASN A 105 -7.16 3.81 -13.99
CA ASN A 105 -8.61 4.05 -14.01
C ASN A 105 -9.45 2.78 -14.22
N GLN A 106 -8.92 1.60 -13.91
CA GLN A 106 -9.65 0.33 -13.91
C GLN A 106 -10.30 0.12 -12.52
N SER A 107 -11.12 1.09 -12.11
CA SER A 107 -11.65 1.21 -10.76
C SER A 107 -12.45 -0.01 -10.30
N ASP A 108 -13.31 -0.57 -11.15
CA ASP A 108 -14.11 -1.75 -10.78
C ASP A 108 -13.25 -2.95 -10.40
N GLN A 109 -12.17 -3.19 -11.17
CA GLN A 109 -11.24 -4.28 -10.88
C GLN A 109 -10.42 -4.00 -9.62
N ALA A 110 -9.95 -2.76 -9.43
CA ALA A 110 -9.24 -2.36 -8.23
C ALA A 110 -10.10 -2.58 -6.97
N MET A 111 -11.36 -2.12 -6.98
CA MET A 111 -12.27 -2.28 -5.86
C MET A 111 -12.62 -3.74 -5.58
N ALA A 112 -12.79 -4.57 -6.63
CA ALA A 112 -13.05 -5.99 -6.48
C ALA A 112 -11.88 -6.70 -5.76
N LEU A 113 -10.64 -6.42 -6.17
CA LEU A 113 -9.45 -6.98 -5.52
C LEU A 113 -9.28 -6.51 -4.08
N CYS A 114 -9.51 -5.22 -3.78
CA CYS A 114 -9.47 -4.72 -2.41
C CYS A 114 -10.52 -5.41 -1.53
N SER A 115 -11.75 -5.57 -2.02
CA SER A 115 -12.84 -6.21 -1.30
C SER A 115 -12.56 -7.69 -1.05
N GLU A 116 -12.02 -8.40 -2.05
CA GLU A 116 -11.59 -9.78 -1.92
C GLU A 116 -10.45 -9.93 -0.91
N LEU A 117 -9.45 -9.06 -0.97
CA LEU A 117 -8.34 -9.04 0.00
C LEU A 117 -8.90 -8.88 1.42
N ILE A 118 -9.70 -7.85 1.68
CA ILE A 118 -10.27 -7.59 3.01
C ILE A 118 -11.05 -8.80 3.51
N LYS A 119 -11.88 -9.42 2.66
CA LYS A 119 -12.67 -10.60 3.01
C LYS A 119 -11.80 -11.83 3.30
N SER A 120 -10.82 -12.11 2.45
CA SER A 120 -9.97 -13.30 2.53
C SER A 120 -9.05 -13.29 3.76
N VAL A 121 -8.64 -12.11 4.21
CA VAL A 121 -7.74 -11.96 5.37
C VAL A 121 -8.45 -11.55 6.65
N ALA A 122 -9.78 -11.41 6.66
CA ALA A 122 -10.55 -10.92 7.82
C ALA A 122 -10.32 -11.75 9.10
N ALA A 123 -10.12 -13.06 8.98
CA ALA A 123 -9.83 -13.96 10.10
C ALA A 123 -8.33 -14.10 10.42
N SER A 124 -7.46 -13.39 9.71
CA SER A 124 -6.00 -13.44 9.85
C SER A 124 -5.47 -12.14 10.46
N ALA A 125 -4.43 -12.24 11.30
CA ALA A 125 -3.74 -11.08 11.87
C ALA A 125 -2.84 -10.39 10.84
N MET A 126 -3.43 -9.83 9.77
CA MET A 126 -2.74 -9.13 8.68
C MET A 126 -3.16 -7.66 8.61
N PRO A 127 -2.79 -6.82 9.60
CA PRO A 127 -3.29 -5.45 9.68
C PRO A 127 -2.80 -4.57 8.51
N LEU A 128 -1.54 -4.72 8.08
CA LEU A 128 -0.97 -3.87 7.04
C LEU A 128 -1.64 -4.04 5.65
N PRO A 129 -1.82 -5.27 5.12
CA PRO A 129 -2.58 -5.44 3.87
C PRO A 129 -4.04 -4.97 3.96
N VAL A 130 -4.71 -5.17 5.11
CA VAL A 130 -6.09 -4.71 5.31
C VAL A 130 -6.17 -3.19 5.30
N ALA A 131 -5.31 -2.51 6.06
CA ALA A 131 -5.26 -1.05 6.10
C ALA A 131 -5.01 -0.47 4.71
N GLY A 132 -4.07 -1.06 3.95
CA GLY A 132 -3.78 -0.66 2.58
C GLY A 132 -4.97 -0.86 1.65
N ALA A 133 -5.65 -2.01 1.71
CA ALA A 133 -6.80 -2.29 0.86
C ALA A 133 -8.00 -1.39 1.17
N LEU A 134 -8.28 -1.12 2.44
CA LEU A 134 -9.32 -0.17 2.85
C LEU A 134 -9.01 1.23 2.34
N PHE A 135 -7.76 1.69 2.49
CA PHE A 135 -7.33 2.99 1.98
C PHE A 135 -7.47 3.09 0.46
N THR A 136 -6.99 2.10 -0.30
CA THR A 136 -7.10 2.08 -1.77
C THR A 136 -8.55 2.03 -2.23
N LEU A 137 -9.40 1.24 -1.56
CA LEU A 137 -10.84 1.18 -1.85
C LEU A 137 -11.51 2.53 -1.58
N ALA A 138 -11.21 3.17 -0.45
CA ALA A 138 -11.72 4.50 -0.10
C ALA A 138 -11.31 5.55 -1.14
N ASP A 139 -10.04 5.56 -1.53
CA ASP A 139 -9.51 6.50 -2.53
C ASP A 139 -10.14 6.30 -3.91
N THR A 140 -10.31 5.05 -4.33
CA THR A 140 -11.01 4.72 -5.58
C THR A 140 -12.46 5.20 -5.55
N LEU A 141 -13.17 4.99 -4.43
CA LEU A 141 -14.55 5.47 -4.26
C LEU A 141 -14.64 7.00 -4.28
N ALA A 142 -13.68 7.70 -3.65
CA ALA A 142 -13.61 9.15 -3.64
C ALA A 142 -13.45 9.70 -5.07
N THR A 143 -12.55 9.12 -5.88
CA THR A 143 -12.36 9.49 -7.30
C THR A 143 -13.63 9.27 -8.12
N LEU A 144 -14.41 8.23 -7.82
CA LEU A 144 -15.71 7.96 -8.47
C LEU A 144 -16.85 8.85 -7.96
N GLY A 145 -16.59 9.79 -7.05
CA GLY A 145 -17.61 10.66 -6.47
C GLY A 145 -18.48 9.99 -5.40
N ARG A 146 -18.18 8.74 -5.01
CA ARG A 146 -18.87 7.99 -3.93
C ARG A 146 -18.30 8.37 -2.56
N GLN A 147 -18.38 9.67 -2.27
CA GLN A 147 -17.63 10.31 -1.18
C GLN A 147 -18.04 9.84 0.22
N ASP A 148 -19.33 9.57 0.48
CA ASP A 148 -19.77 9.14 1.82
C ASP A 148 -19.30 7.72 2.15
N GLU A 149 -19.23 6.84 1.14
CA GLU A 149 -18.65 5.51 1.27
C GLU A 149 -17.14 5.59 1.50
N ALA A 150 -16.45 6.46 0.75
CA ALA A 150 -15.02 6.72 0.96
C ALA A 150 -14.72 7.22 2.38
N LEU A 151 -15.48 8.21 2.89
CA LEU A 151 -15.34 8.72 4.26
C LEU A 151 -15.49 7.61 5.30
N SER A 152 -16.49 6.74 5.12
CA SER A 152 -16.72 5.61 6.03
C SER A 152 -15.53 4.65 6.09
N LEU A 153 -14.89 4.38 4.94
CA LEU A 153 -13.71 3.51 4.88
C LEU A 153 -12.44 4.18 5.41
N TYR A 154 -12.25 5.49 5.19
CA TYR A 154 -11.16 6.21 5.84
C TYR A 154 -11.31 6.20 7.37
N ASP A 155 -12.54 6.37 7.87
CA ASP A 155 -12.84 6.24 9.30
C ASP A 155 -12.52 4.85 9.83
N GLU A 156 -12.83 3.80 9.07
CA GLU A 156 -12.47 2.43 9.42
C GLU A 156 -10.94 2.23 9.53
N VAL A 157 -10.15 2.80 8.60
CA VAL A 157 -8.67 2.76 8.69
C VAL A 157 -8.19 3.42 9.98
N VAL A 158 -8.69 4.62 10.28
CA VAL A 158 -8.28 5.38 11.48
C VAL A 158 -8.71 4.68 12.75
N GLN A 159 -9.93 4.16 12.80
CA GLN A 159 -10.47 3.47 13.98
C GLN A 159 -9.71 2.18 14.27
N ARG A 160 -9.43 1.36 13.25
CA ARG A 160 -8.80 0.05 13.44
C ARG A 160 -7.30 0.13 13.64
N PHE A 161 -6.62 1.07 12.98
CA PHE A 161 -5.15 1.09 12.92
C PHE A 161 -4.53 2.35 13.52
N GLY A 162 -5.32 3.35 13.91
CA GLY A 162 -4.82 4.63 14.39
C GLY A 162 -3.99 4.58 15.68
N ALA A 163 -4.18 3.54 16.50
CA ALA A 163 -3.43 3.30 17.74
C ALA A 163 -2.43 2.13 17.63
N ALA A 164 -2.23 1.59 16.42
CA ALA A 164 -1.36 0.44 16.24
C ALA A 164 0.11 0.80 16.48
N ALA A 165 0.84 -0.11 17.14
CA ALA A 165 2.27 0.07 17.43
C ALA A 165 3.17 -0.11 16.20
N ASP A 166 2.68 -0.81 15.17
CA ASP A 166 3.44 -1.07 13.94
C ASP A 166 3.68 0.25 13.17
N PRO A 167 4.95 0.69 13.04
CA PRO A 167 5.27 1.91 12.31
C PRO A 167 4.83 1.88 10.86
N ALA A 168 4.72 0.70 10.23
CA ALA A 168 4.29 0.58 8.84
C ALA A 168 2.83 0.98 8.61
N LEU A 169 2.00 1.01 9.67
CA LEU A 169 0.60 1.46 9.58
C LEU A 169 0.46 2.99 9.66
N LYS A 170 1.45 3.69 10.24
CA LYS A 170 1.37 5.15 10.42
C LYS A 170 1.14 5.90 9.11
N PRO A 171 1.85 5.62 7.99
CA PRO A 171 1.64 6.32 6.73
C PRO A 171 0.23 6.10 6.16
N LEU A 172 -0.35 4.91 6.36
CA LEU A 172 -1.72 4.61 5.90
C LEU A 172 -2.77 5.36 6.72
N VAL A 173 -2.63 5.41 8.04
CA VAL A 173 -3.49 6.20 8.92
C VAL A 173 -3.40 7.69 8.58
N ALA A 174 -2.17 8.17 8.40
CA ALA A 174 -1.87 9.54 8.04
C ALA A 174 -2.53 9.89 6.68
N GLY A 175 -2.31 9.07 5.65
CA GLY A 175 -2.94 9.22 4.35
C GLY A 175 -4.47 9.20 4.42
N ALA A 176 -5.06 8.27 5.17
CA ALA A 176 -6.50 8.17 5.34
C ALA A 176 -7.10 9.43 5.97
N LEU A 177 -6.48 9.96 7.03
CA LEU A 177 -6.90 11.23 7.65
C LEU A 177 -6.80 12.38 6.64
N PHE A 178 -5.70 12.46 5.88
CA PHE A 178 -5.51 13.56 4.93
C PHE A 178 -6.54 13.52 3.79
N SER A 179 -6.74 12.35 3.18
CA SER A 179 -7.75 12.17 2.13
C SER A 179 -9.16 12.41 2.66
N LYS A 180 -9.48 11.93 3.88
CA LYS A 180 -10.73 12.26 4.57
C LYS A 180 -10.94 13.76 4.70
N SER A 181 -9.94 14.51 5.17
CA SER A 181 -10.02 15.97 5.30
C SER A 181 -10.29 16.66 3.96
N MET A 182 -9.67 16.19 2.88
CA MET A 182 -9.87 16.73 1.53
C MET A 182 -11.29 16.48 1.03
N VAL A 183 -11.83 15.27 1.22
CA VAL A 183 -13.22 14.95 0.85
C VAL A 183 -14.21 15.80 1.67
N LEU A 184 -14.00 15.94 2.98
CA LEU A 184 -14.84 16.80 3.84
C LEU A 184 -14.80 18.26 3.40
N ARG A 185 -13.61 18.79 3.07
CA ARG A 185 -13.43 20.13 2.53
C ARG A 185 -14.22 20.32 1.23
N PHE A 186 -14.12 19.38 0.29
CA PHE A 186 -14.87 19.43 -0.96
C PHE A 186 -16.40 19.45 -0.73
N LYS A 187 -16.88 18.73 0.29
CA LYS A 187 -18.30 18.74 0.70
C LYS A 187 -18.69 19.95 1.55
N ASN A 188 -17.83 20.97 1.70
CA ASN A 188 -18.04 22.14 2.57
C ASN A 188 -18.27 21.80 4.05
N ARG A 189 -17.86 20.61 4.50
CA ARG A 189 -17.90 20.20 5.93
C ARG A 189 -16.63 20.69 6.64
N HIS A 190 -16.40 22.00 6.59
CA HIS A 190 -15.14 22.62 7.05
C HIS A 190 -14.78 22.33 8.51
N PRO A 191 -15.72 22.36 9.49
CA PRO A 191 -15.39 22.04 10.88
C PRO A 191 -14.81 20.62 11.03
N GLU A 192 -15.36 19.66 10.28
CA GLU A 192 -14.92 18.26 10.34
C GLU A 192 -13.59 18.05 9.60
N ALA A 193 -13.39 18.76 8.48
CA ALA A 193 -12.11 18.78 7.78
C ALA A 193 -10.99 19.34 8.68
N ILE A 194 -11.25 20.43 9.40
CA ILE A 194 -10.32 21.03 10.36
C ILE A 194 -9.99 20.04 11.48
N ALA A 195 -10.99 19.36 12.06
CA ALA A 195 -10.78 18.36 13.10
C ALA A 195 -9.89 17.20 12.62
N ALA A 196 -10.09 16.72 11.38
CA ALA A 196 -9.25 15.68 10.81
C ALA A 196 -7.82 16.16 10.51
N TYR A 197 -7.63 17.42 10.06
CA TYR A 197 -6.29 18.01 9.95
C TYR A 197 -5.59 18.14 11.31
N ASP A 198 -6.31 18.54 12.35
CA ASP A 198 -5.79 18.63 13.72
C ASP A 198 -5.31 17.27 14.24
N ASP A 199 -6.03 16.20 13.93
CA ASP A 199 -5.62 14.84 14.30
C ASP A 199 -4.27 14.45 13.63
N ILE A 200 -4.09 14.80 12.36
CA ILE A 200 -2.80 14.59 11.66
C ILE A 200 -1.67 15.35 12.35
N ILE A 201 -1.88 16.64 12.62
CA ILE A 201 -0.89 17.52 13.25
C ILE A 201 -0.50 16.96 14.63
N GLN A 202 -1.50 16.64 15.45
CA GLN A 202 -1.27 16.10 16.79
C GLN A 202 -0.45 14.80 16.77
N ARG A 203 -0.75 13.89 15.85
CA ARG A 203 -0.07 12.58 15.78
C ARG A 203 1.32 12.66 15.15
N PHE A 204 1.53 13.52 14.16
CA PHE A 204 2.66 13.38 13.24
C PHE A 204 3.60 14.59 13.15
N SER A 205 3.31 15.74 13.78
CA SER A 205 4.20 16.91 13.76
C SER A 205 5.60 16.62 14.31
N ASN A 206 5.71 15.70 15.26
CA ASN A 206 6.96 15.30 15.89
C ASN A 206 7.40 13.87 15.52
N ALA A 207 6.85 13.30 14.43
CA ALA A 207 7.23 11.97 13.97
C ALA A 207 8.72 11.92 13.58
N THR A 208 9.40 10.79 13.87
CA THR A 208 10.79 10.60 13.47
C THR A 208 10.92 10.57 11.94
N GLU A 209 9.91 10.02 11.28
CA GLU A 209 9.84 9.84 9.84
C GLU A 209 9.56 11.18 9.13
N PRO A 210 10.46 11.66 8.25
CA PRO A 210 10.30 12.97 7.60
C PRO A 210 9.01 13.11 6.77
N HIS A 211 8.58 12.05 6.09
CA HIS A 211 7.37 12.09 5.27
C HIS A 211 6.10 12.30 6.11
N LEU A 212 6.03 11.76 7.33
CA LEU A 212 4.91 11.98 8.24
C LEU A 212 4.88 13.43 8.75
N ARG A 213 6.05 14.01 9.08
CA ARG A 213 6.16 15.42 9.45
C ARG A 213 5.76 16.35 8.31
N ASN A 214 6.16 16.05 7.08
CA ASN A 214 5.76 16.82 5.90
C ASN A 214 4.25 16.79 5.72
N MET A 215 3.62 15.63 5.94
CA MET A 215 2.18 15.50 5.85
C MET A 215 1.43 16.30 6.93
N ALA A 216 1.97 16.37 8.16
CA ALA A 216 1.46 17.26 9.21
C ALA A 216 1.61 18.75 8.86
N ALA A 217 2.72 19.15 8.24
CA ALA A 217 2.89 20.52 7.75
C ALA A 217 1.88 20.87 6.64
N MET A 218 1.63 19.95 5.71
CA MET A 218 0.59 20.10 4.68
C MET A 218 -0.82 20.20 5.28
N ALA A 219 -1.11 19.41 6.32
CA ALA A 219 -2.36 19.49 7.06
C ALA A 219 -2.52 20.86 7.75
N GLN A 220 -1.46 21.39 8.36
CA GLN A 220 -1.46 22.73 8.96
C GLN A 220 -1.76 23.82 7.94
N GLN A 221 -1.12 23.78 6.76
CA GLN A 221 -1.40 24.73 5.69
C GLN A 221 -2.85 24.63 5.22
N SER A 222 -3.33 23.41 4.95
CA SER A 222 -4.69 23.15 4.47
C SER A 222 -5.75 23.59 5.49
N LYS A 223 -5.48 23.41 6.79
CA LYS A 223 -6.32 23.90 7.89
C LYS A 223 -6.41 25.44 7.88
N SER A 224 -5.29 26.14 7.75
CA SER A 224 -5.27 27.61 7.75
C SER A 224 -6.09 28.22 6.60
N GLU A 225 -6.16 27.53 5.45
CA GLU A 225 -6.99 27.96 4.31
C GLU A 225 -8.51 27.91 4.58
N LEU A 226 -8.94 27.12 5.58
CA LEU A 226 -10.35 26.96 5.96
C LEU A 226 -10.79 27.85 7.11
N GLN A 227 -9.85 28.53 7.77
CA GLN A 227 -10.16 29.47 8.84
C GLN A 227 -10.52 30.84 8.25
N PRO A 228 -11.53 31.54 8.79
CA PRO A 228 -11.81 32.91 8.39
C PRO A 228 -10.59 33.79 8.68
N LYS A 229 -10.26 34.68 7.72
CA LYS A 229 -9.19 35.67 7.83
C LYS A 229 -9.51 36.76 8.84
#